data_AF-A0A3M2W0G2-F1
#
_entry.id   AF-A0A3M2W0G2-F1
#
_cell.length_a   1.000
_cell.length_b   1.000
_cell.length_c   1.000
_cell.angle_alpha   90.00
_cell.angle_beta   90.00
_cell.angle_gamma   90.00
#
_symmetry.space_group_name_H-M   'P 1'
#
loop_
_entity.id
_entity.type
_entity.pdbx_description
1 polymer ?
#
loop_
_entity_poly.entity_id
_entity_poly.type
_entity_poly.pdbx_seq_one_letter_code
_entity_poly.pdbx_strand_id
1 'polypeptide(L)'
;MQELTLVHRSRIRLFYENVQQAHAAGYQVDALQDVCPISGRVNRSGGLRYRALDIGREAALTGRVGKTGVRVKMFQTLNGPIGDHEQARLALVDSGVVVQCSGYQAVLPTLLDADGSLVSLRESKGGLDSDASGCPLDQHGRRLNGLYLFGLGAGLGVDPQLGSEPAFDGRIYGVWQFHHDASRAVLEAVINRLAHKASVTEAPCADVFAPLTLRLQAG
;
A
#
# COMPACT_ATOMS: atom_id res chain seq x y z
N MET A 1 22.70 -24.44 -9.39
CA MET A 1 21.45 -24.66 -8.62
C MET A 1 20.53 -25.54 -9.46
N GLN A 2 20.06 -26.67 -8.94
CA GLN A 2 19.21 -27.62 -9.69
C GLN A 2 17.75 -27.63 -9.21
N GLU A 3 17.50 -27.14 -8.00
CA GLU A 3 16.19 -27.15 -7.34
C GLU A 3 16.02 -25.89 -6.49
N LEU A 4 14.78 -25.41 -6.38
CA LEU A 4 14.35 -24.31 -5.53
C LEU A 4 13.06 -24.71 -4.82
N THR A 5 12.96 -24.39 -3.53
CA THR A 5 11.70 -24.52 -2.79
C THR A 5 11.14 -23.13 -2.51
N LEU A 6 9.90 -22.89 -2.94
CA LEU A 6 9.16 -21.67 -2.66
C LEU A 6 8.13 -21.95 -1.56
N VAL A 7 8.40 -21.43 -0.37
CA VAL A 7 7.42 -21.43 0.73
C VAL A 7 6.61 -20.15 0.64
N HIS A 8 5.28 -20.27 0.60
CA HIS A 8 4.38 -19.13 0.52
C HIS A 8 3.24 -19.26 1.52
N ARG A 9 2.78 -18.12 2.07
CA ARG A 9 1.71 -18.12 3.08
C ARG A 9 0.39 -18.57 2.47
N SER A 10 -0.07 -17.85 1.45
CA SER A 10 -1.36 -18.05 0.79
C SER A 10 -1.19 -18.33 -0.70
N ARG A 11 -2.27 -18.71 -1.39
CA ARG A 11 -2.29 -18.93 -2.85
C ARG A 11 -1.54 -17.80 -3.59
N ILE A 12 -0.66 -18.18 -4.51
CA ILE A 12 0.01 -17.24 -5.42
C ILE A 12 -1.02 -16.76 -6.44
N ARG A 13 -1.26 -15.45 -6.44
CA ARG A 13 -2.23 -14.81 -7.34
C ARG A 13 -1.55 -14.31 -8.60
N LEU A 14 -2.21 -14.49 -9.74
CA LEU A 14 -1.72 -14.08 -11.05
C LEU A 14 -2.60 -12.94 -11.58
N PHE A 15 -1.98 -11.88 -12.10
CA PHE A 15 -2.67 -10.74 -12.68
C PHE A 15 -3.14 -11.03 -14.11
N TYR A 16 -4.35 -10.60 -14.45
CA TYR A 16 -4.85 -10.59 -15.83
C TYR A 16 -5.65 -9.31 -16.10
N GLU A 17 -5.64 -8.83 -17.35
CA GLU A 17 -6.40 -7.62 -17.71
C GLU A 17 -7.91 -7.82 -17.62
N ASN A 18 -8.38 -9.07 -17.77
CA ASN A 18 -9.78 -9.44 -17.62
C ASN A 18 -9.93 -10.94 -17.38
N VAL A 19 -11.16 -11.35 -17.05
CA VAL A 19 -11.53 -12.74 -16.77
C VAL A 19 -11.31 -13.65 -17.98
N GLN A 20 -11.56 -13.15 -19.20
CA GLN A 20 -11.40 -13.92 -20.43
C GLN A 20 -9.94 -14.34 -20.64
N GLN A 21 -9.00 -13.42 -20.42
CA GLN A 21 -7.56 -13.73 -20.48
C GLN A 21 -7.14 -14.73 -19.40
N ALA A 22 -7.67 -14.61 -18.19
CA ALA A 22 -7.38 -15.56 -17.11
C ALA A 22 -7.84 -16.98 -17.49
N HIS A 23 -9.06 -17.11 -18.01
CA HIS A 23 -9.60 -18.40 -18.46
C HIS A 23 -8.83 -18.98 -19.64
N ALA A 24 -8.46 -18.14 -20.62
CA ALA A 24 -7.63 -18.57 -21.75
C ALA A 24 -6.26 -19.10 -21.29
N ALA A 25 -5.75 -18.63 -20.15
CA ALA A 25 -4.53 -19.11 -19.52
C ALA A 25 -4.75 -20.31 -18.56
N GLY A 26 -5.97 -20.85 -18.47
CA GLY A 26 -6.32 -21.94 -17.55
C GLY A 26 -6.37 -21.54 -16.07
N TYR A 27 -6.37 -20.24 -15.77
CA TYR A 27 -6.40 -19.73 -14.40
C TYR A 27 -7.83 -19.72 -13.85
N GLN A 28 -8.02 -20.31 -12.67
CA GLN A 28 -9.30 -20.31 -11.95
C GLN A 28 -9.52 -18.97 -11.26
N VAL A 29 -10.61 -18.28 -11.63
CA VAL A 29 -11.01 -16.97 -11.12
C VAL A 29 -12.24 -17.12 -10.24
N ASP A 30 -12.16 -16.61 -9.01
CA ASP A 30 -13.37 -16.31 -8.24
C ASP A 30 -13.85 -14.90 -8.63
N ALA A 31 -14.98 -14.82 -9.35
CA ALA A 31 -15.49 -13.56 -9.87
C ALA A 31 -15.87 -12.54 -8.77
N LEU A 32 -16.17 -13.00 -7.55
CA LEU A 32 -16.52 -12.13 -6.43
C LEU A 32 -15.28 -11.67 -5.65
N GLN A 33 -14.24 -12.50 -5.61
CA GLN A 33 -13.07 -12.28 -4.76
C GLN A 33 -11.85 -11.74 -5.51
N ASP A 34 -11.63 -12.20 -6.74
CA ASP A 34 -10.42 -11.93 -7.51
C ASP A 34 -10.58 -10.78 -8.52
N VAL A 35 -11.80 -10.35 -8.83
CA VAL A 35 -12.05 -9.31 -9.84
C VAL A 35 -12.23 -7.95 -9.17
N CYS A 36 -11.45 -6.97 -9.62
CA CYS A 36 -11.62 -5.58 -9.21
C CYS A 36 -12.92 -5.01 -9.80
N PRO A 37 -13.90 -4.57 -8.99
CA PRO A 37 -15.21 -4.14 -9.47
C PRO A 37 -15.15 -2.86 -10.32
N ILE A 38 -14.10 -2.05 -10.16
CA ILE A 38 -13.93 -0.80 -10.91
C ILE A 38 -13.31 -1.04 -12.29
N SER A 39 -12.32 -1.92 -12.36
CA SER A 39 -11.51 -2.07 -13.58
C SER A 39 -11.78 -3.35 -14.37
N GLY A 40 -12.48 -4.33 -13.80
CA GLY A 40 -12.68 -5.65 -14.39
C GLY A 40 -11.42 -6.53 -14.44
N ARG A 41 -10.28 -6.03 -13.94
CA ARG A 41 -9.00 -6.75 -13.89
C ARG A 41 -9.01 -7.81 -12.79
N VAL A 42 -8.34 -8.91 -13.05
CA VAL A 42 -8.18 -10.02 -12.09
C VAL A 42 -6.90 -9.81 -11.28
N ASN A 43 -6.99 -9.93 -9.95
CA ASN A 43 -5.91 -9.74 -8.99
C ASN A 43 -5.12 -8.44 -9.25
N ARG A 44 -5.84 -7.33 -9.41
CA ARG A 44 -5.27 -6.03 -9.78
C ARG A 44 -4.17 -5.60 -8.81
N SER A 45 -4.37 -5.75 -7.52
CA SER A 45 -3.44 -5.26 -6.50
C SER A 45 -2.46 -6.33 -6.07
N GLY A 46 -2.91 -7.59 -5.92
CA GLY A 46 -2.10 -8.68 -5.38
C GLY A 46 -1.46 -9.64 -6.39
N GLY A 47 -1.77 -9.50 -7.69
CA GLY A 47 -1.31 -10.45 -8.71
C GLY A 47 0.13 -10.22 -9.18
N LEU A 48 0.86 -11.32 -9.43
CA LEU A 48 2.14 -11.28 -10.13
C LEU A 48 1.95 -10.74 -11.56
N ARG A 49 2.85 -9.85 -11.99
CA ARG A 49 2.79 -9.11 -13.28
C ARG A 49 4.04 -9.32 -14.12
N TYR A 50 3.95 -8.97 -15.40
CA TYR A 50 5.08 -8.99 -16.35
C TYR A 50 5.79 -10.34 -16.33
N ARG A 51 7.12 -10.35 -16.34
CA ARG A 51 7.91 -11.59 -16.29
C ARG A 51 7.60 -12.49 -15.07
N ALA A 52 7.16 -11.92 -13.95
CA ALA A 52 6.78 -12.70 -12.77
C ALA A 52 5.47 -13.47 -12.99
N LEU A 53 4.53 -12.93 -13.78
CA LEU A 53 3.33 -13.64 -14.21
C LEU A 53 3.70 -14.88 -15.02
N ASP A 54 4.57 -14.72 -16.02
CA ASP A 54 4.99 -15.83 -16.88
C ASP A 54 5.70 -16.92 -16.08
N ILE A 55 6.65 -16.55 -15.22
CA ILE A 55 7.38 -17.48 -14.37
C ILE A 55 6.44 -18.16 -13.37
N GLY A 56 5.56 -17.42 -12.70
CA GLY A 56 4.63 -17.97 -11.73
C GLY A 56 3.66 -18.97 -12.35
N ARG A 57 3.13 -18.65 -13.54
CA ARG A 57 2.28 -19.56 -14.32
C ARG A 57 3.03 -20.84 -14.71
N GLU A 58 4.23 -20.72 -15.25
CA GLU A 58 5.02 -21.88 -15.68
C GLU A 58 5.44 -22.76 -14.50
N ALA A 59 5.84 -22.15 -13.38
CA ALA A 59 6.17 -22.88 -12.16
C ALA A 59 4.96 -23.66 -11.63
N ALA A 60 3.76 -23.07 -11.64
CA ALA A 60 2.52 -23.73 -11.25
C ALA A 60 2.13 -24.91 -12.17
N LEU A 61 2.36 -24.77 -13.47
CA LEU A 61 1.97 -25.80 -14.45
C LEU A 61 3.00 -26.93 -14.58
N THR A 62 4.29 -26.60 -14.51
CA THR A 62 5.37 -27.53 -14.91
C THR A 62 6.29 -27.93 -13.75
N GLY A 63 6.21 -27.23 -12.61
CA GLY A 63 7.16 -27.38 -11.52
C GLY A 63 8.57 -26.94 -11.90
N ARG A 64 8.73 -26.00 -12.84
CA ARG A 64 10.03 -25.48 -13.30
C ARG A 64 10.07 -23.97 -13.46
N VAL A 65 11.24 -23.38 -13.26
CA VAL A 65 11.47 -21.94 -13.48
C VAL A 65 11.83 -21.66 -14.92
N GLY A 66 10.86 -21.31 -15.75
CA GLY A 66 11.16 -20.84 -17.10
C GLY A 66 11.96 -21.85 -17.93
N LYS A 67 12.72 -21.29 -18.86
CA LYS A 67 13.71 -22.03 -19.68
C LYS A 67 14.97 -22.44 -18.92
N THR A 68 15.08 -22.20 -17.61
CA THR A 68 16.31 -22.49 -16.85
C THR A 68 16.49 -23.97 -16.51
N GLY A 69 15.40 -24.75 -16.55
CA GLY A 69 15.39 -26.15 -16.18
C GLY A 69 15.41 -26.43 -14.67
N VAL A 70 15.54 -25.40 -13.82
CA VAL A 70 15.50 -25.52 -12.35
C VAL A 70 14.12 -26.03 -11.90
N ARG A 71 14.10 -27.07 -11.08
CA ARG A 71 12.86 -27.61 -10.48
C ARG A 71 12.37 -26.72 -9.35
N VAL A 72 11.06 -26.59 -9.21
CA VAL A 72 10.40 -25.83 -8.15
C VAL A 72 9.50 -26.75 -7.35
N LYS A 73 9.70 -26.76 -6.03
CA LYS A 73 8.73 -27.27 -5.06
C LYS A 73 8.00 -26.08 -4.44
N MET A 74 6.69 -26.16 -4.27
CA MET A 74 5.89 -25.09 -3.67
C MET A 74 5.11 -25.64 -2.50
N PHE A 75 5.18 -24.95 -1.36
CA PHE A 75 4.44 -25.32 -0.15
C PHE A 75 3.66 -24.12 0.37
N GLN A 76 2.35 -24.30 0.52
CA GLN A 76 1.43 -23.29 1.04
C GLN A 76 1.18 -23.51 2.54
N THR A 77 1.57 -22.55 3.38
CA THR A 77 1.51 -22.75 4.84
C THR A 77 0.19 -22.37 5.49
N LEU A 78 -0.66 -21.56 4.84
CA LEU A 78 -2.01 -21.20 5.28
C LEU A 78 -3.06 -21.70 4.28
N ASN A 79 -4.01 -22.51 4.75
CA ASN A 79 -5.05 -23.12 3.91
C ASN A 79 -4.51 -23.88 2.69
N GLY A 80 -3.30 -24.45 2.83
CA GLY A 80 -2.67 -25.29 1.80
C GLY A 80 -3.05 -26.77 1.94
N PRO A 81 -2.56 -27.62 1.01
CA PRO A 81 -2.63 -29.07 1.13
C PRO A 81 -2.14 -29.60 2.49
N ILE A 82 -2.70 -30.73 2.93
CA ILE A 82 -2.27 -31.41 4.15
C ILE A 82 -0.79 -31.80 4.00
N GLY A 83 0.02 -31.44 5.00
CA GLY A 83 1.45 -31.75 5.03
C GLY A 83 2.36 -30.65 4.50
N ASP A 84 1.84 -29.67 3.76
CA ASP A 84 2.66 -28.57 3.19
C ASP A 84 3.41 -27.80 4.27
N HIS A 85 2.78 -27.56 5.43
CA HIS A 85 3.42 -26.87 6.54
C HIS A 85 4.67 -27.61 7.06
N GLU A 86 4.56 -28.93 7.24
CA GLU A 86 5.68 -29.75 7.70
C GLU A 86 6.75 -29.90 6.61
N GLN A 87 6.35 -30.05 5.35
CA GLN A 87 7.28 -30.09 4.22
C GLN A 87 8.04 -28.76 4.06
N ALA A 88 7.38 -27.63 4.26
CA ALA A 88 8.03 -26.31 4.29
C ALA A 88 9.05 -26.22 5.43
N ARG A 89 8.71 -26.72 6.63
CA ARG A 89 9.62 -26.77 7.78
C ARG A 89 10.85 -27.64 7.47
N LEU A 90 10.66 -28.82 6.92
CA LEU A 90 11.75 -29.73 6.53
C LEU A 90 12.64 -29.10 5.45
N ALA A 91 12.03 -28.49 4.43
CA ALA A 91 12.77 -27.82 3.36
C ALA A 91 13.62 -26.66 3.89
N LEU A 92 13.12 -25.89 4.87
CA LEU A 92 13.90 -24.82 5.51
C LEU A 92 15.11 -25.37 6.28
N VAL A 93 14.98 -26.50 6.96
CA VAL A 93 16.08 -27.15 7.69
C VAL A 93 17.15 -27.71 6.75
N ASP A 94 16.73 -28.27 5.61
CA ASP A 94 17.63 -28.89 4.62
C ASP A 94 18.26 -27.88 3.64
N SER A 95 17.79 -26.63 3.65
CA SER A 95 18.25 -25.61 2.70
C SER A 95 19.65 -25.11 3.01
N GLY A 96 20.57 -25.22 2.04
CA GLY A 96 21.89 -24.61 2.13
C GLY A 96 21.90 -23.08 2.02
N VAL A 97 20.86 -22.48 1.44
CA VAL A 97 20.65 -21.03 1.36
C VAL A 97 19.17 -20.73 1.51
N VAL A 98 18.83 -19.75 2.35
CA VAL A 98 17.47 -19.25 2.52
C VAL A 98 17.42 -17.79 2.09
N VAL A 99 16.48 -17.46 1.20
CA VAL A 99 16.22 -16.08 0.76
C VAL A 99 14.82 -15.68 1.24
N GLN A 100 14.76 -14.68 2.12
CA GLN A 100 13.50 -14.13 2.60
C GLN A 100 12.93 -13.14 1.58
N CYS A 101 11.70 -13.41 1.12
CA CYS A 101 10.99 -12.60 0.12
C CYS A 101 9.65 -12.05 0.65
N SER A 102 9.60 -11.62 1.92
CA SER A 102 8.35 -11.20 2.58
C SER A 102 7.98 -9.71 2.40
N GLY A 103 8.70 -8.99 1.53
CA GLY A 103 8.48 -7.57 1.28
C GLY A 103 9.39 -6.65 2.10
N TYR A 104 9.06 -5.35 2.10
CA TYR A 104 9.81 -4.29 2.77
C TYR A 104 8.89 -3.54 3.74
N GLN A 105 9.48 -3.03 4.83
CA GLN A 105 8.81 -2.16 5.80
C GLN A 105 9.43 -0.76 5.73
N ALA A 106 8.62 0.29 5.84
CA ALA A 106 9.12 1.66 5.88
C ALA A 106 9.87 1.93 7.20
N VAL A 107 11.06 2.52 7.11
CA VAL A 107 11.78 3.04 8.27
C VAL A 107 11.47 4.52 8.38
N LEU A 108 10.77 4.91 9.45
CA LEU A 108 10.35 6.29 9.64
C LEU A 108 11.44 7.12 10.33
N PRO A 109 11.54 8.43 9.99
CA PRO A 109 12.30 9.35 10.81
C PRO A 109 11.67 9.45 12.21
N THR A 110 12.48 9.82 13.21
CA THR A 110 11.96 10.18 14.52
C THR A 110 11.06 11.41 14.38
N LEU A 111 9.81 11.27 14.84
CA LEU A 111 8.84 12.36 14.89
C LEU A 111 8.71 12.84 16.33
N LEU A 112 8.75 14.16 16.50
CA LEU A 112 8.61 14.83 17.80
C LEU A 112 7.45 15.82 17.71
N ASP A 113 6.66 15.91 18.79
CA ASP A 113 5.70 16.98 18.97
C ASP A 113 6.41 18.25 19.49
N ALA A 114 5.70 19.38 19.56
CA ALA A 114 6.25 20.68 19.95
C ALA A 114 6.83 20.71 21.38
N ASP A 115 6.36 19.82 22.26
CA ASP A 115 6.86 19.64 23.62
C ASP A 115 8.08 18.70 23.71
N GLY A 116 8.53 18.14 22.58
CA GLY A 116 9.63 17.19 22.50
C GLY A 116 9.22 15.73 22.74
N SER A 117 7.93 15.44 22.92
CA SER A 117 7.42 14.08 23.07
C SER A 117 7.52 13.30 21.75
N LEU A 118 7.84 12.01 21.83
CA LEU A 118 7.88 11.13 20.65
C LEU A 118 6.49 10.88 20.08
N VAL A 119 6.37 11.02 18.76
CA VAL A 119 5.15 10.71 18.01
C VAL A 119 5.33 9.36 17.32
N SER A 120 4.55 8.36 17.75
CA SER A 120 4.51 7.04 17.13
C SER A 120 3.28 6.91 16.24
N LEU A 121 3.50 6.63 14.96
CA LEU A 121 2.42 6.38 14.00
C LEU A 121 1.89 4.95 14.15
N ARG A 122 0.58 4.79 13.96
CA ARG A 122 -0.06 3.47 13.93
C ARG A 122 0.25 2.78 12.61
N GLU A 123 0.51 1.48 12.70
CA GLU A 123 0.66 0.60 11.54
C GLU A 123 -0.55 -0.33 11.44
N SER A 124 -0.92 -0.67 10.22
CA SER A 124 -1.97 -1.65 9.94
C SER A 124 -1.63 -2.39 8.64
N LYS A 125 -1.70 -3.73 8.67
CA LYS A 125 -1.46 -4.60 7.51
C LYS A 125 -0.14 -4.33 6.77
N GLY A 126 0.93 -3.96 7.51
CA GLY A 126 2.27 -3.72 6.95
C GLY A 126 2.52 -2.31 6.38
N GLY A 127 1.58 -1.38 6.54
CA GLY A 127 1.75 0.03 6.15
C GLY A 127 1.24 0.98 7.22
N LEU A 128 1.47 2.29 7.03
CA LEU A 128 1.01 3.30 7.95
C LEU A 128 -0.50 3.46 7.85
N ASP A 129 -1.13 3.68 9.00
CA ASP A 129 -2.56 3.85 9.06
C ASP A 129 -2.92 5.32 8.80
N SER A 130 -3.29 5.60 7.55
CA SER A 130 -3.76 6.91 7.10
C SER A 130 -5.13 6.82 6.46
N ASP A 131 -5.84 7.95 6.44
CA ASP A 131 -7.04 8.08 5.60
C ASP A 131 -6.67 8.26 4.12
N ALA A 132 -7.70 8.41 3.27
CA ALA A 132 -7.56 8.62 1.84
C ALA A 132 -6.81 9.92 1.47
N SER A 133 -6.74 10.89 2.37
CA SER A 133 -5.97 12.13 2.20
C SER A 133 -4.51 12.01 2.69
N GLY A 134 -4.12 10.82 3.15
CA GLY A 134 -2.78 10.57 3.67
C GLY A 134 -2.56 11.07 5.10
N CYS A 135 -3.61 11.46 5.83
CA CYS A 135 -3.46 11.92 7.22
C CYS A 135 -3.33 10.72 8.18
N PRO A 136 -2.18 10.54 8.85
CA PRO A 136 -1.92 9.37 9.67
C PRO A 136 -2.60 9.42 11.04
N LEU A 137 -2.68 8.24 11.65
CA LEU A 137 -3.10 8.05 13.03
C LEU A 137 -1.91 7.84 13.95
N ASP A 138 -2.01 8.38 15.17
CA ASP A 138 -1.17 7.95 16.28
C ASP A 138 -1.65 6.60 16.86
N GLN A 139 -0.90 6.09 17.84
CA GLN A 139 -1.22 4.85 18.56
C GLN A 139 -2.59 4.88 19.28
N HIS A 140 -3.14 6.07 19.55
CA HIS A 140 -4.44 6.25 20.19
C HIS A 140 -5.58 6.41 19.17
N GLY A 141 -5.29 6.33 17.87
CA GLY A 141 -6.28 6.49 16.81
C GLY A 141 -6.68 7.95 16.57
N ARG A 142 -5.88 8.91 17.01
CA ARG A 142 -6.08 10.34 16.73
C ARG A 142 -5.39 10.74 15.43
N ARG A 143 -6.06 11.56 14.63
CA ARG A 143 -5.50 12.12 13.38
C ARG A 143 -4.43 13.16 13.70
N LEU A 144 -3.28 13.03 13.07
CA LEU A 144 -2.18 13.99 13.19
C LEU A 144 -2.31 15.08 12.13
N ASN A 145 -3.21 16.04 12.40
CA ASN A 145 -3.53 17.11 11.46
C ASN A 145 -2.31 17.94 11.05
N GLY A 146 -2.02 17.96 9.75
CA GLY A 146 -0.88 18.67 9.19
C GLY A 146 0.34 17.79 8.92
N LEU A 147 0.29 16.52 9.31
CA LEU A 147 1.18 15.49 8.78
C LEU A 147 0.44 14.77 7.63
N TYR A 148 1.12 14.60 6.51
CA TYR A 148 0.59 13.93 5.32
C TYR A 148 1.61 12.91 4.82
N LEU A 149 1.15 11.70 4.59
CA LEU A 149 1.94 10.60 4.08
C LEU A 149 1.65 10.40 2.60
N PHE A 150 2.71 10.21 1.81
CA PHE A 150 2.61 9.87 0.40
C PHE A 150 3.79 9.00 -0.05
N GLY A 151 3.64 8.35 -1.21
CA GLY A 151 4.70 7.51 -1.78
C GLY A 151 4.74 6.09 -1.22
N LEU A 152 5.73 5.32 -1.67
CA LEU A 152 5.87 3.89 -1.36
C LEU A 152 5.92 3.60 0.13
N GLY A 153 6.63 4.43 0.90
CA GLY A 153 6.78 4.25 2.35
C GLY A 153 5.49 4.45 3.15
N ALA A 154 4.48 5.13 2.58
CA ALA A 154 3.20 5.32 3.26
C ALA A 154 2.38 4.02 3.32
N GLY A 155 2.51 3.15 2.31
CA GLY A 155 1.72 1.92 2.19
C GLY A 155 0.23 2.21 2.06
N LEU A 156 -0.18 2.65 0.87
CA LEU A 156 -1.57 3.05 0.60
C LEU A 156 -2.53 1.91 0.93
N GLY A 157 -3.54 2.22 1.74
CA GLY A 157 -4.65 1.30 1.99
C GLY A 157 -5.47 1.06 0.72
N VAL A 158 -6.29 0.02 0.75
CA VAL A 158 -7.32 -0.16 -0.27
C VAL A 158 -8.34 0.96 -0.14
N ASP A 159 -8.44 1.79 -1.18
CA ASP A 159 -9.46 2.81 -1.31
C ASP A 159 -10.52 2.34 -2.32
N PRO A 160 -11.82 2.30 -1.95
CA PRO A 160 -12.90 2.01 -2.88
C PRO A 160 -12.92 2.90 -4.13
N GLN A 161 -12.34 4.09 -4.11
CA GLN A 161 -12.22 4.96 -5.29
C GLN A 161 -11.07 4.53 -6.21
N LEU A 162 -9.94 4.09 -5.63
CA LEU A 162 -8.79 3.61 -6.40
C LEU A 162 -9.02 2.20 -6.96
N GLY A 163 -9.87 1.42 -6.30
CA GLY A 163 -10.26 0.07 -6.65
C GLY A 163 -9.24 -1.00 -6.26
N SER A 164 -9.74 -2.19 -5.96
CA SER A 164 -8.94 -3.39 -5.74
C SER A 164 -9.87 -4.61 -5.84
N GLU A 165 -9.33 -5.80 -6.07
CA GLU A 165 -10.08 -7.03 -5.86
C GLU A 165 -10.43 -7.20 -4.36
N PRO A 166 -11.64 -7.67 -4.01
CA PRO A 166 -12.07 -7.79 -2.60
C PRO A 166 -11.19 -8.69 -1.74
N ALA A 167 -10.58 -9.71 -2.33
CA ALA A 167 -9.71 -10.61 -1.59
C ALA A 167 -8.33 -10.02 -1.31
N PHE A 168 -8.01 -8.81 -1.78
CA PHE A 168 -6.75 -8.15 -1.47
C PHE A 168 -6.85 -7.43 -0.12
N ASP A 169 -6.12 -7.98 0.85
CA ASP A 169 -6.08 -7.49 2.23
C ASP A 169 -4.73 -6.84 2.59
N GLY A 170 -4.03 -6.33 1.58
CA GLY A 170 -2.68 -5.78 1.72
C GLY A 170 -2.63 -4.25 1.62
N ARG A 171 -1.42 -3.74 1.42
CA ARG A 171 -1.15 -2.35 1.07
C ARG A 171 -0.66 -2.25 -0.36
N ILE A 172 -1.02 -1.17 -1.02
CA ILE A 172 -0.70 -0.96 -2.42
C ILE A 172 0.61 -0.19 -2.53
N TYR A 173 1.63 -0.87 -3.07
CA TYR A 173 2.99 -0.33 -3.29
C TYR A 173 3.31 -0.16 -4.78
N GLY A 174 2.28 0.00 -5.63
CA GLY A 174 2.47 0.12 -7.07
C GLY A 174 2.92 1.52 -7.48
N VAL A 175 4.08 1.65 -8.13
CA VAL A 175 4.59 2.93 -8.69
C VAL A 175 3.56 3.64 -9.56
N TRP A 176 2.81 2.87 -10.37
CA TRP A 176 1.78 3.40 -11.25
C TRP A 176 0.73 4.23 -10.51
N GLN A 177 0.34 3.83 -9.29
CA GLN A 177 -0.67 4.57 -8.53
C GLN A 177 -0.20 5.96 -8.15
N PHE A 178 1.08 6.13 -7.81
CA PHE A 178 1.64 7.42 -7.42
C PHE A 178 1.78 8.41 -8.58
N HIS A 179 1.94 7.91 -9.80
CA HIS A 179 1.94 8.73 -11.02
C HIS A 179 0.53 9.14 -11.47
N HIS A 180 -0.52 8.55 -10.88
CA HIS A 180 -1.91 8.80 -11.25
C HIS A 180 -2.71 9.21 -10.01
N ASP A 181 -3.94 8.70 -9.87
CA ASP A 181 -4.96 9.27 -9.00
C ASP A 181 -4.68 9.14 -7.50
N ALA A 182 -3.80 8.22 -7.06
CA ALA A 182 -3.61 7.95 -5.63
C ALA A 182 -2.93 9.11 -4.88
N SER A 183 -2.16 9.95 -5.59
CA SER A 183 -1.48 11.09 -4.97
C SER A 183 -2.35 12.35 -4.92
N ARG A 184 -3.41 12.44 -5.74
CA ARG A 184 -4.20 13.66 -5.91
C ARG A 184 -4.87 14.09 -4.62
N ALA A 185 -5.51 13.17 -3.91
CA ALA A 185 -6.21 13.48 -2.64
C ALA A 185 -5.25 14.04 -1.58
N VAL A 186 -4.02 13.53 -1.50
CA VAL A 186 -3.00 14.03 -0.58
C VAL A 186 -2.55 15.43 -0.99
N LEU A 187 -2.29 15.66 -2.28
CA LEU A 187 -1.89 16.97 -2.80
C LEU A 187 -2.97 18.03 -2.56
N GLU A 188 -4.23 17.71 -2.85
CA GLU A 188 -5.37 18.60 -2.59
C GLU A 188 -5.50 18.92 -1.11
N ALA A 189 -5.33 17.93 -0.22
CA ALA A 189 -5.38 18.16 1.23
C ALA A 189 -4.26 19.08 1.73
N VAL A 190 -3.05 18.94 1.19
CA VAL A 190 -1.92 19.82 1.50
C VAL A 190 -2.19 21.24 0.99
N ILE A 191 -2.60 21.40 -0.27
CA ILE A 191 -2.91 22.71 -0.88
C ILE A 191 -4.01 23.42 -0.09
N ASN A 192 -5.10 22.71 0.24
CA ASN A 192 -6.22 23.27 1.00
C ASN A 192 -5.78 23.72 2.39
N ARG A 193 -4.93 22.96 3.08
CA ARG A 193 -4.40 23.35 4.39
C ARG A 193 -3.52 24.60 4.30
N LEU A 194 -2.65 24.68 3.28
CA LEU A 194 -1.78 25.84 3.07
C LEU A 194 -2.61 27.09 2.78
N ALA A 195 -3.64 26.99 1.94
CA ALA A 195 -4.56 28.09 1.66
C ALA A 195 -5.31 28.57 2.92
N HIS A 196 -5.82 27.64 3.74
CA HIS A 196 -6.48 27.98 5.01
C HIS A 196 -5.54 28.67 6.00
N LYS A 197 -4.26 28.25 6.08
CA LYS A 197 -3.27 28.94 6.91
C LYS A 197 -3.00 30.36 6.41
N ALA A 198 -2.90 30.55 5.10
CA ALA A 198 -2.71 31.88 4.51
C ALA A 198 -3.88 32.82 4.86
N SER A 199 -5.13 32.35 4.71
CA SER A 199 -6.32 33.17 5.01
C SER A 199 -6.47 33.53 6.50
N VAL A 200 -6.00 32.67 7.42
CA VAL A 200 -5.98 32.98 8.86
C VAL A 200 -4.90 34.01 9.20
N THR A 201 -3.79 34.00 8.47
CA THR A 201 -2.67 34.94 8.69
C THR A 201 -2.94 36.31 8.03
N GLU A 202 -3.73 36.34 6.95
CA GLU A 202 -4.11 37.57 6.23
C GLU A 202 -5.34 38.29 6.81
N ALA A 203 -6.00 37.77 7.84
CA ALA A 203 -7.03 38.52 8.57
C ALA A 203 -6.35 39.67 9.34
N PRO A 204 -6.46 40.93 8.89
CA PRO A 204 -5.89 42.04 9.63
C PRO A 204 -6.70 42.20 10.91
N CYS A 205 -6.02 42.38 12.04
CA CYS A 205 -6.63 42.91 13.25
C CYS A 205 -7.28 44.25 12.89
N ALA A 206 -8.59 44.26 12.66
CA ALA A 206 -9.35 45.43 12.24
C ALA A 206 -9.68 46.38 13.42
N ASP A 207 -8.83 46.42 14.46
CA ASP A 207 -9.08 47.17 15.69
C ASP A 207 -7.85 47.97 16.14
N VAL A 208 -7.14 48.65 15.24
CA VAL A 208 -6.25 49.74 15.66
C VAL A 208 -6.20 50.81 14.57
N PHE A 209 -7.23 51.65 14.43
CA PHE A 209 -7.10 53.06 13.99
C PHE A 209 -8.45 53.77 14.19
N ALA A 210 -8.72 54.20 15.42
CA ALA A 210 -9.72 55.25 15.65
C ALA A 210 -9.08 56.61 15.29
N PRO A 211 -9.70 57.45 14.44
CA PRO A 211 -9.14 58.76 14.14
C PRO A 211 -9.32 59.69 15.34
N LEU A 212 -8.20 60.21 15.86
CA LEU A 212 -8.19 61.27 16.86
C LEU A 212 -8.78 62.53 16.22
N THR A 213 -10.02 62.87 16.58
CA THR A 213 -10.69 64.08 16.10
C THR A 213 -10.07 65.28 16.82
N LEU A 214 -9.28 66.06 16.09
CA LEU A 214 -8.71 67.32 16.56
C LEU A 214 -9.85 68.32 16.83
N ARG A 215 -10.13 68.63 18.09
CA ARG A 215 -11.00 69.77 18.45
C ARG A 215 -10.15 71.05 18.39
N LEU A 216 -10.31 71.82 17.31
CA LEU A 216 -9.96 73.23 17.27
C LEU A 216 -10.99 74.02 18.09
N GLN A 217 -10.58 74.61 19.21
CA GLN A 217 -11.29 75.73 19.84
C GLN A 217 -10.81 77.02 19.19
N ALA A 218 -11.72 77.73 18.51
CA ALA A 218 -11.58 79.14 18.20
C ALA A 218 -12.00 79.96 19.45
N GLY A 219 -11.31 81.06 19.68
CA GLY A 219 -11.58 82.00 20.78
C GLY A 219 -12.85 82.82 20.62
#